data_AF-A0A1V5PIZ7-F1
#
_entry.id   AF-A0A1V5PIZ7-F1
#
_cell.length_a   1.000
_cell.length_b   1.000
_cell.length_c   1.000
_cell.angle_alpha   90.00
_cell.angle_beta   90.00
_cell.angle_gamma   90.00
#
_symmetry.space_group_name_H-M   'P 1'
#
loop_
_entity.id
_entity.type
_entity.pdbx_description
1 polymer ?
#
loop_
_entity_poly.entity_id
_entity_poly.type
_entity_poly.pdbx_seq_one_letter_code
_entity_poly.pdbx_strand_id
1 'polypeptide(L)'
;MKRNSWFNLSIVLSIALILGSGVLPTNPGQAQGLVSPRVTDPVEIAQAQALPLGDPLTNEFTYQGRLKDAAGAPIAGPCDFRFSLYQSSAGNDSVGNVQSVSNVTLDEGYFSVGLDFGVAVFTGEGRYMKVEVDCGAGAYTALSPRVKLTATPYALHAVSTGALHGNPVSDNLPVTGDVLTWNGNSWLPLPPETATPYDNVIVVAMSGGDFTSIQAALDSITDENYDNRYLVWVAPGRYVERVTMKPFVDIEGAGEWTTTIMSTGSMTETVGTVIGADAAALRSLTVLNTGGTAYAVAIVNNGASTNLLHITAAAMDGSIKNIGVLNRDNASPLMAHVRASASGSGSTHNVGIENTLAFPTLNDVNAAATGGYISAGIYNAAGAYPELNNVTSTGSSAQYTFGIHNVDAGADIRESTIRADTGVFQSGIYNEWDDLPGVYVVTVEQSQIDLADKTQPTIYIDENFVVYVGASRLGGGPVDIAPGGWVRCYGCYDEFYQNVGGIGVCP
;
A
#
# COMPACT_ATOMS: atom_id res chain seq x y z
N MET A 1 57.72 -71.14 10.43
CA MET A 1 56.41 -71.03 11.09
C MET A 1 56.27 -69.63 11.68
N LYS A 2 55.09 -69.04 11.53
CA LYS A 2 54.76 -67.59 11.55
C LYS A 2 55.29 -66.82 12.78
N ARG A 3 56.00 -65.72 12.53
CA ARG A 3 56.44 -64.73 13.53
C ARG A 3 55.34 -63.66 13.62
N ASN A 4 54.48 -63.74 14.63
CA ASN A 4 53.46 -62.71 14.89
C ASN A 4 54.17 -61.46 15.46
N SER A 5 54.38 -60.42 14.66
CA SER A 5 54.88 -59.12 15.13
C SER A 5 53.71 -58.25 15.59
N TRP A 6 53.76 -57.80 16.84
CA TRP A 6 52.79 -56.86 17.42
C TRP A 6 53.46 -55.47 17.47
N PHE A 7 52.84 -54.45 16.88
CA PHE A 7 53.39 -53.09 16.78
C PHE A 7 52.83 -52.18 17.89
N ASN A 8 53.64 -51.26 18.43
CA ASN A 8 53.22 -50.27 19.42
C ASN A 8 53.42 -48.84 18.87
N LEU A 9 52.39 -48.00 19.02
CA LEU A 9 52.42 -46.58 18.64
C LEU A 9 52.81 -45.72 19.86
N SER A 10 53.80 -44.83 19.72
CA SER A 10 54.12 -43.81 20.73
C SER A 10 53.81 -42.42 20.17
N ILE A 11 52.94 -41.67 20.85
CA ILE A 11 52.56 -40.30 20.48
C ILE A 11 53.61 -39.33 21.03
N VAL A 12 54.16 -38.47 20.17
CA VAL A 12 54.86 -37.24 20.58
C VAL A 12 54.00 -36.07 20.12
N LEU A 13 53.41 -35.35 21.07
CA LEU A 13 52.65 -34.13 20.82
C LEU A 13 53.63 -32.96 20.77
N SER A 14 53.88 -32.41 19.58
CA SER A 14 54.68 -31.19 19.41
C SER A 14 53.78 -30.09 18.82
N ILE A 15 53.30 -29.19 19.68
CA ILE A 15 52.64 -27.96 19.27
C ILE A 15 53.73 -26.92 19.04
N ALA A 16 54.01 -26.59 17.77
CA ALA A 16 54.82 -25.44 17.42
C ALA A 16 53.96 -24.17 17.49
N LEU A 17 54.06 -23.46 18.62
CA LEU A 17 53.53 -22.11 18.78
C LEU A 17 54.61 -21.12 18.29
N ILE A 18 54.41 -20.52 17.12
CA ILE A 18 55.27 -19.42 16.66
C ILE A 18 54.91 -18.18 17.48
N LEU A 19 55.67 -17.93 18.55
CA LEU A 19 55.66 -16.65 19.27
C LEU A 19 56.56 -15.67 18.51
N GLY A 20 55.96 -14.90 17.60
CA GLY A 20 56.60 -13.72 17.02
C GLY A 20 56.80 -12.65 18.10
N SER A 21 58.03 -12.47 18.56
CA SER A 21 58.43 -11.37 19.43
C SER A 21 58.80 -10.16 18.55
N GLY A 22 57.84 -9.24 18.39
CA GLY A 22 58.04 -7.95 17.73
C GLY A 22 58.04 -6.83 18.75
N VAL A 23 59.21 -6.21 18.91
CA VAL A 23 59.51 -5.11 19.84
C VAL A 23 58.69 -3.86 19.53
N LEU A 24 58.03 -3.27 20.54
CA LEU A 24 57.47 -1.92 20.51
C LEU A 24 58.61 -0.88 20.68
N PRO A 25 58.61 0.21 19.89
CA PRO A 25 59.06 1.50 20.37
C PRO A 25 57.87 2.45 20.59
N THR A 26 57.96 3.21 21.66
CA THR A 26 56.99 4.20 22.12
C THR A 26 57.26 5.60 21.52
N ASN A 27 56.14 6.27 21.19
CA ASN A 27 55.82 7.72 21.28
C ASN A 27 56.46 8.74 20.31
N PRO A 28 55.90 9.98 20.19
CA PRO A 28 54.52 10.46 20.44
C PRO A 28 53.94 11.40 19.34
N GLY A 29 52.62 11.59 19.33
CA GLY A 29 51.94 12.88 19.11
C GLY A 29 51.95 13.56 17.73
N GLN A 30 50.79 13.69 17.08
CA GLN A 30 49.93 14.90 17.09
C GLN A 30 48.91 14.86 15.94
N ALA A 31 47.70 15.34 16.24
CA ALA A 31 46.55 15.43 15.34
C ALA A 31 46.53 16.74 14.52
N GLN A 32 45.50 16.87 13.66
CA GLN A 32 45.08 17.99 12.78
C GLN A 32 45.62 17.88 11.34
N GLY A 33 44.87 18.07 10.26
CA GLY A 33 43.46 18.41 10.03
C GLY A 33 43.29 18.74 8.54
N LEU A 34 42.19 18.23 7.95
CA LEU A 34 41.56 18.46 6.64
C LEU A 34 42.08 19.62 5.76
N VAL A 35 42.42 19.32 4.48
CA VAL A 35 42.01 20.13 3.30
C VAL A 35 41.86 19.23 2.06
N SER A 36 40.70 19.34 1.40
CA SER A 36 40.29 18.68 0.16
C SER A 36 40.95 19.31 -1.09
N PRO A 37 41.35 18.53 -2.12
CA PRO A 37 41.57 19.06 -3.45
C PRO A 37 40.32 18.87 -4.33
N ARG A 38 39.80 20.01 -4.80
CA ARG A 38 38.77 20.14 -5.83
C ARG A 38 39.44 20.08 -7.21
N VAL A 39 39.05 19.04 -7.98
CA VAL A 39 38.67 19.03 -9.42
C VAL A 39 39.75 19.35 -10.45
N THR A 40 40.09 18.35 -11.27
CA THR A 40 39.71 18.20 -12.70
C THR A 40 40.61 17.13 -13.30
N ASP A 41 40.11 15.92 -13.56
CA ASP A 41 40.56 15.09 -14.70
C ASP A 41 39.59 13.89 -14.91
N PRO A 42 39.44 13.39 -16.14
CA PRO A 42 38.32 12.53 -16.56
C PRO A 42 38.39 11.11 -15.97
N VAL A 43 37.21 10.53 -15.76
CA VAL A 43 36.99 9.17 -15.24
C VAL A 43 37.56 8.12 -16.19
N GLU A 44 38.68 7.51 -15.83
CA GLU A 44 39.07 6.20 -16.34
C GLU A 44 38.39 5.15 -15.45
N ILE A 45 37.45 4.38 -16.02
CA ILE A 45 36.83 3.25 -15.34
C ILE A 45 37.89 2.16 -15.21
N ALA A 46 38.66 2.20 -14.13
CA ALA A 46 39.56 1.12 -13.78
C ALA A 46 38.72 -0.14 -13.56
N GLN A 47 38.86 -1.10 -14.48
CA GLN A 47 38.34 -2.45 -14.29
C GLN A 47 38.96 -3.00 -13.00
N ALA A 48 38.12 -3.26 -11.99
CA ALA A 48 38.55 -3.97 -10.79
C ALA A 48 39.02 -5.37 -11.22
N GLN A 49 40.34 -5.58 -11.22
CA GLN A 49 40.93 -6.90 -11.34
C GLN A 49 40.48 -7.70 -10.11
N ALA A 50 39.77 -8.81 -10.35
CA ALA A 50 39.42 -9.74 -9.29
C ALA A 50 40.70 -10.24 -8.61
N LEU A 51 40.80 -10.01 -7.30
CA LEU A 51 41.79 -10.69 -6.46
C LEU A 51 41.54 -12.21 -6.60
N PRO A 52 42.59 -13.05 -6.73
CA PRO A 52 42.39 -14.48 -6.85
C PRO A 52 41.64 -14.98 -5.61
N LEU A 53 40.50 -15.67 -5.81
CA LEU A 53 39.86 -16.43 -4.75
C LEU A 53 40.91 -17.37 -4.17
N GLY A 54 41.13 -17.33 -2.85
CA GLY A 54 41.96 -18.32 -2.18
C GLY A 54 41.43 -19.72 -2.44
N ASP A 55 42.32 -20.71 -2.49
CA ASP A 55 41.92 -22.10 -2.72
C ASP A 55 40.86 -22.52 -1.69
N PRO A 56 39.77 -23.20 -2.13
CA PRO A 56 38.72 -23.63 -1.23
C PRO A 56 39.32 -24.54 -0.15
N LEU A 57 39.02 -24.22 1.11
CA LEU A 57 39.42 -25.07 2.24
C LEU A 57 38.78 -26.45 2.07
N THR A 58 39.61 -27.50 2.10
CA THR A 58 39.14 -28.89 2.02
C THR A 58 38.76 -29.40 3.42
N ASN A 59 38.01 -30.50 3.49
CA ASN A 59 37.68 -31.18 4.75
C ASN A 59 38.82 -32.11 5.24
N GLU A 60 39.97 -32.07 4.57
CA GLU A 60 41.12 -32.89 4.86
C GLU A 60 41.86 -32.37 6.10
N PHE A 61 42.25 -33.25 7.01
CA PHE A 61 43.13 -32.94 8.11
C PHE A 61 44.38 -33.80 8.10
N THR A 62 45.49 -33.25 8.57
CA THR A 62 46.76 -33.98 8.67
C THR A 62 46.77 -34.87 9.92
N TYR A 63 47.12 -36.15 9.75
CA TYR A 63 47.41 -37.07 10.83
C TYR A 63 48.88 -37.50 10.79
N GLN A 64 49.56 -37.37 11.94
CA GLN A 64 50.98 -37.69 12.09
C GLN A 64 51.19 -38.69 13.23
N GLY A 65 52.18 -39.55 13.08
CA GLY A 65 52.52 -40.55 14.10
C GLY A 65 53.92 -41.11 13.94
N ARG A 66 54.35 -41.92 14.91
CA ARG A 66 55.62 -42.66 14.87
C ARG A 66 55.40 -44.15 15.12
N LEU A 67 55.73 -44.97 14.13
CA LEU A 67 55.60 -46.42 14.20
C LEU A 67 56.91 -47.08 14.67
N LYS A 68 56.78 -47.98 15.64
CA LYS A 68 57.87 -48.80 16.17
C LYS A 68 57.49 -50.28 16.11
N ASP A 69 58.50 -51.13 15.95
CA ASP A 69 58.34 -52.56 16.07
C ASP A 69 58.12 -53.00 17.53
N ALA A 70 57.88 -54.30 17.73
CA ALA A 70 57.67 -54.89 19.05
C ALA A 70 58.87 -54.69 20.00
N ALA A 71 60.08 -54.57 19.46
CA ALA A 71 61.32 -54.35 20.22
C ALA A 71 61.59 -52.85 20.48
N GLY A 72 60.72 -51.97 19.99
CA GLY A 72 60.82 -50.52 20.14
C GLY A 72 61.70 -49.82 19.10
N ALA A 73 62.22 -50.55 18.10
CA ALA A 73 62.99 -49.98 17.01
C ALA A 73 62.06 -49.26 16.01
N PRO A 74 62.44 -48.09 15.47
CA PRO A 74 61.64 -47.39 14.48
C PRO A 74 61.55 -48.19 13.17
N ILE A 75 60.38 -48.19 12.54
CA ILE A 75 60.17 -48.80 11.23
C ILE A 75 60.52 -47.79 10.14
N ALA A 76 61.30 -48.21 9.15
CA ALA A 76 61.67 -47.37 8.01
C ALA A 76 61.21 -48.01 6.69
N GLY A 77 60.96 -47.18 5.69
CA GLY A 77 60.50 -47.63 4.37
C GLY A 77 58.99 -47.49 4.16
N PRO A 78 58.48 -47.93 3.00
CA PRO A 78 57.08 -47.74 2.65
C PRO A 78 56.17 -48.69 3.44
N CYS A 79 55.08 -48.14 3.98
CA CYS A 79 53.97 -48.90 4.57
C CYS A 79 52.63 -48.45 3.97
N ASP A 80 51.68 -49.37 3.90
CA ASP A 80 50.29 -49.08 3.58
C ASP A 80 49.47 -48.94 4.87
N PHE A 81 48.59 -47.94 4.92
CA PHE A 81 47.74 -47.66 6.07
C PHE A 81 46.25 -47.72 5.72
N ARG A 82 45.44 -48.15 6.68
CA ARG A 82 43.98 -47.99 6.69
C ARG A 82 43.54 -47.27 7.95
N PHE A 83 42.70 -46.26 7.76
CA PHE A 83 42.10 -45.48 8.83
C PHE A 83 40.58 -45.63 8.78
N SER A 84 39.97 -45.93 9.92
CA SER A 84 38.53 -46.08 10.07
C SER A 84 38.05 -45.43 11.36
N LEU A 85 36.88 -44.81 11.33
CA LEU A 85 36.28 -44.15 12.48
C LEU A 85 35.27 -45.07 13.18
N TYR A 86 35.19 -44.90 14.49
CA TYR A 86 34.30 -45.65 15.37
C TYR A 86 33.67 -44.72 16.41
N GLN A 87 32.50 -45.11 16.93
CA GLN A 87 31.77 -44.35 17.94
C GLN A 87 32.37 -44.51 19.36
N SER A 88 33.15 -45.57 19.59
CA SER A 88 33.74 -45.92 20.89
C SER A 88 35.19 -46.41 20.78
N SER A 89 35.87 -46.48 21.93
CA SER A 89 37.28 -46.88 22.03
C SER A 89 37.54 -48.37 21.73
N ALA A 90 36.51 -49.22 21.73
CA ALA A 90 36.58 -50.66 21.41
C ALA A 90 35.20 -51.21 20.99
N GLY A 91 35.13 -52.19 20.09
CA GLY A 91 33.86 -52.76 19.59
C GLY A 91 33.78 -52.77 18.06
N ASN A 92 32.62 -53.09 17.49
CA ASN A 92 32.40 -53.16 16.03
C ASN A 92 31.44 -52.06 15.51
N ASP A 93 31.61 -50.85 16.00
CA ASP A 93 30.77 -49.67 15.81
C ASP A 93 31.37 -48.67 14.81
N SER A 94 31.75 -49.19 13.62
CA SER A 94 32.40 -48.39 12.57
C SER A 94 31.43 -47.37 11.97
N VAL A 95 31.93 -46.18 11.68
CA VAL A 95 31.18 -45.10 11.01
C VAL A 95 32.00 -44.52 9.86
N GLY A 96 31.31 -44.22 8.76
CA GLY A 96 31.95 -43.67 7.56
C GLY A 96 32.77 -44.66 6.75
N ASN A 97 33.49 -44.11 5.77
CA ASN A 97 34.31 -44.87 4.84
C ASN A 97 35.71 -45.12 5.41
N VAL A 98 36.34 -46.22 4.99
CA VAL A 98 37.75 -46.51 5.31
C VAL A 98 38.64 -45.70 4.37
N GLN A 99 39.55 -44.90 4.94
CA GLN A 99 40.58 -44.18 4.20
C GLN A 99 41.81 -45.07 4.07
N SER A 100 42.19 -45.41 2.84
CA SER A 100 43.37 -46.23 2.55
C SER A 100 44.46 -45.36 1.92
N VAL A 101 45.66 -45.35 2.50
CA VAL A 101 46.80 -44.56 2.02
C VAL A 101 47.97 -45.52 1.83
N SER A 102 48.37 -45.74 0.58
CA SER A 102 49.43 -46.68 0.23
C SER A 102 50.78 -45.98 0.06
N ASN A 103 51.86 -46.77 0.17
CA ASN A 103 53.24 -46.35 -0.07
C ASN A 103 53.69 -45.13 0.76
N VAL A 104 53.19 -45.03 2.00
CA VAL A 104 53.57 -43.97 2.93
C VAL A 104 55.00 -44.23 3.38
N THR A 105 55.91 -43.32 3.03
CA THR A 105 57.34 -43.45 3.38
C THR A 105 57.55 -43.05 4.84
N LEU A 106 58.01 -44.00 5.67
CA LEU A 106 58.39 -43.73 7.05
C LEU A 106 59.87 -43.38 7.14
N ASP A 107 60.18 -42.26 7.81
CA ASP A 107 61.53 -41.83 8.15
C ASP A 107 61.72 -41.88 9.68
N GLU A 108 62.65 -42.69 10.16
CA GLU A 108 62.82 -43.02 11.59
C GLU A 108 61.51 -43.38 12.33
N GLY A 109 60.57 -44.00 11.61
CA GLY A 109 59.23 -44.36 12.11
C GLY A 109 58.18 -43.28 11.94
N TYR A 110 58.54 -42.04 11.65
CA TYR A 110 57.61 -40.92 11.51
C TYR A 110 56.89 -40.97 10.16
N PHE A 111 55.59 -40.66 10.18
CA PHE A 111 54.77 -40.50 8.99
C PHE A 111 53.80 -39.33 9.13
N SER A 112 53.35 -38.82 8.00
CA SER A 112 52.32 -37.79 7.87
C SER A 112 51.40 -38.15 6.72
N VAL A 113 50.09 -38.15 6.96
CA VAL A 113 49.06 -38.44 5.94
C VAL A 113 47.94 -37.42 6.02
N GLY A 114 47.29 -37.16 4.89
CA GLY A 114 46.04 -36.42 4.81
C GLY A 114 44.84 -37.35 4.91
N LEU A 115 43.84 -36.99 5.71
CA LEU A 115 42.62 -37.79 5.90
C LEU A 115 41.38 -36.93 5.70
N ASP A 116 40.44 -37.41 4.89
CA ASP A 116 39.11 -36.81 4.71
C ASP A 116 38.04 -37.91 4.87
N PHE A 117 37.27 -37.85 5.97
CA PHE A 117 36.15 -38.78 6.20
C PHE A 117 34.79 -38.18 5.79
N GLY A 118 34.79 -36.97 5.22
CA GLY A 118 33.61 -36.15 4.98
C GLY A 118 33.02 -35.53 6.25
N VAL A 119 32.18 -34.53 6.10
CA VAL A 119 31.56 -33.81 7.24
C VAL A 119 30.46 -34.62 7.93
N ALA A 120 29.79 -35.53 7.21
CA ALA A 120 28.61 -36.23 7.70
C ALA A 120 28.87 -37.13 8.93
N VAL A 121 30.11 -37.56 9.14
CA VAL A 121 30.48 -38.40 10.29
C VAL A 121 30.79 -37.57 11.54
N PHE A 122 31.01 -36.26 11.42
CA PHE A 122 31.35 -35.36 12.51
C PHE A 122 30.13 -34.56 12.97
N THR A 123 29.29 -35.19 13.80
CA THR A 123 28.01 -34.63 14.28
C THR A 123 28.08 -34.03 15.69
N GLY A 124 29.28 -33.79 16.22
CA GLY A 124 29.51 -33.28 17.59
C GLY A 124 29.70 -34.36 18.66
N GLU A 125 29.47 -35.63 18.33
CA GLU A 125 29.76 -36.77 19.20
C GLU A 125 31.25 -37.18 19.19
N GLY A 126 31.68 -37.94 20.20
CA GLY A 126 33.03 -38.50 20.24
C GLY A 126 33.32 -39.45 19.06
N ARG A 127 34.53 -39.36 18.50
CA ARG A 127 35.04 -40.25 17.45
C ARG A 127 36.38 -40.86 17.84
N TYR A 128 36.56 -42.12 17.49
CA TYR A 128 37.78 -42.90 17.75
C TYR A 128 38.30 -43.48 16.45
N MET A 129 39.57 -43.25 16.15
CA MET A 129 40.21 -43.71 14.94
C MET A 129 40.97 -45.01 15.18
N LYS A 130 40.66 -46.04 14.40
CA LYS A 130 41.45 -47.26 14.29
C LYS A 130 42.47 -47.08 13.16
N VAL A 131 43.72 -47.45 13.45
CA VAL A 131 44.82 -47.44 12.49
C VAL A 131 45.26 -48.87 12.25
N GLU A 132 45.32 -49.26 10.98
CA GLU A 132 45.85 -50.57 10.57
C GLU A 132 47.00 -50.34 9.59
N VAL A 133 48.07 -51.12 9.72
CA VAL A 133 49.29 -50.92 8.93
C VAL A 133 49.84 -52.24 8.37
N ASP A 134 50.32 -52.20 7.13
CA ASP A 134 51.12 -53.25 6.49
C ASP A 134 52.42 -52.67 5.95
N CYS A 135 53.56 -53.13 6.47
CA CYS A 135 54.90 -52.69 6.06
C CYS A 135 55.63 -53.75 5.22
N GLY A 136 54.90 -54.45 4.34
CA GLY A 136 55.45 -55.46 3.43
C GLY A 136 55.27 -56.92 3.90
N ALA A 137 54.43 -57.16 4.90
CA ALA A 137 54.11 -58.50 5.40
C ALA A 137 52.91 -59.14 4.68
N GLY A 138 52.16 -58.36 3.88
CA GLY A 138 51.01 -58.81 3.09
C GLY A 138 49.72 -58.94 3.91
N ALA A 139 49.69 -58.40 5.12
CA ALA A 139 48.51 -58.35 5.98
C ALA A 139 48.55 -57.12 6.91
N TYR A 140 47.42 -56.44 7.03
CA TYR A 140 47.26 -55.29 7.93
C TYR A 140 47.21 -55.73 9.40
N THR A 141 47.99 -55.05 10.23
CA THR A 141 47.98 -55.20 11.69
C THR A 141 47.30 -53.99 12.32
N ALA A 142 46.29 -54.21 13.16
CA ALA A 142 45.60 -53.15 13.88
C ALA A 142 46.41 -52.66 15.08
N LEU A 143 46.58 -51.35 15.21
CA LEU A 143 47.20 -50.70 16.35
C LEU A 143 46.16 -50.48 17.46
N SER A 144 46.53 -50.76 18.71
CA SER A 144 45.67 -50.63 19.88
C SER A 144 46.33 -49.77 20.96
N PRO A 145 45.59 -48.92 21.70
CA PRO A 145 44.14 -48.65 21.57
C PRO A 145 43.78 -47.72 20.39
N ARG A 146 42.49 -47.59 20.06
CA ARG A 146 42.00 -46.58 19.10
C ARG A 146 42.33 -45.17 19.61
N VAL A 147 42.66 -44.28 18.69
CA VAL A 147 43.01 -42.88 19.00
C VAL A 147 41.74 -42.04 19.08
N LYS A 148 41.45 -41.42 20.22
CA LYS A 148 40.33 -40.48 20.34
C LYS A 148 40.63 -39.21 19.55
N LEU A 149 39.70 -38.80 18.68
CA LEU A 149 39.77 -37.50 18.00
C LEU A 149 39.24 -36.42 18.94
N THR A 150 40.09 -35.44 19.28
CA THR A 150 39.72 -34.27 20.09
C THR A 150 39.44 -33.09 19.17
N ALA A 151 38.46 -32.26 19.53
CA ALA A 151 38.24 -31.00 18.82
C ALA A 151 39.51 -30.15 18.81
N THR A 152 39.82 -29.52 17.67
CA THR A 152 40.85 -28.48 17.61
C THR A 152 40.29 -27.19 18.25
N PRO A 153 41.13 -26.31 18.82
CA PRO A 153 40.65 -25.11 19.52
C PRO A 153 39.72 -24.22 18.67
N TYR A 154 39.96 -24.12 17.36
CA TYR A 154 39.13 -23.34 16.46
C TYR A 154 37.77 -23.99 16.15
N ALA A 155 37.66 -25.32 16.20
CA ALA A 155 36.41 -26.05 15.94
C ALA A 155 35.40 -25.92 17.10
N LEU A 156 35.85 -25.58 18.31
CA LEU A 156 34.95 -25.36 19.46
C LEU A 156 34.04 -24.13 19.27
N HIS A 157 34.46 -23.15 18.46
CA HIS A 157 33.66 -21.97 18.15
C HIS A 157 32.53 -22.22 17.13
N ALA A 158 32.46 -23.41 16.52
CA ALA A 158 31.46 -23.73 15.49
C ALA A 158 30.25 -24.54 16.00
N VAL A 159 30.22 -24.94 17.29
CA VAL A 159 29.15 -25.79 17.85
C VAL A 159 27.85 -25.00 18.10
N SER A 160 27.94 -23.68 18.23
CA SER A 160 26.82 -22.73 18.12
C SER A 160 27.37 -21.41 17.60
N THR A 161 26.68 -20.75 16.67
CA THR A 161 27.04 -19.40 16.22
C THR A 161 26.72 -18.40 17.33
N GLY A 162 27.60 -18.28 18.33
CA GLY A 162 27.44 -17.31 19.41
C GLY A 162 27.59 -15.85 18.93
N ALA A 163 28.03 -15.62 17.70
CA ALA A 163 28.14 -14.30 17.11
C ALA A 163 27.92 -14.29 15.58
N LEU A 164 27.34 -13.21 15.08
CA LEU A 164 27.25 -12.87 13.65
C LEU A 164 28.07 -11.60 13.40
N HIS A 165 29.06 -11.68 12.51
CA HIS A 165 30.03 -10.61 12.23
C HIS A 165 30.77 -10.10 13.49
N GLY A 166 31.08 -11.00 14.43
CA GLY A 166 31.75 -10.66 15.68
C GLY A 166 30.84 -10.02 16.75
N ASN A 167 29.54 -9.88 16.46
CA ASN A 167 28.57 -9.36 17.42
C ASN A 167 27.73 -10.50 17.99
N PRO A 168 27.47 -10.53 19.31
CA PRO A 168 26.82 -11.66 19.97
C PRO A 168 25.40 -11.91 19.44
N VAL A 169 25.02 -13.18 19.31
CA VAL A 169 23.62 -13.60 19.12
C VAL A 169 23.04 -13.87 20.50
N SER A 170 21.84 -13.35 20.77
CA SER A 170 21.13 -13.50 22.05
C SER A 170 20.82 -14.97 22.35
N ASP A 171 20.85 -15.34 23.64
CA ASP A 171 20.40 -16.66 24.13
C ASP A 171 18.86 -16.80 24.17
N ASN A 172 18.12 -15.73 23.83
CA ASN A 172 16.66 -15.79 23.74
C ASN A 172 16.23 -16.78 22.64
N LEU A 173 15.35 -17.72 22.98
CA LEU A 173 14.77 -18.63 22.00
C LEU A 173 13.80 -17.86 21.08
N PRO A 174 13.96 -17.96 19.74
CA PRO A 174 13.00 -17.37 18.82
C PRO A 174 11.65 -18.09 18.88
N VAL A 175 10.56 -17.35 18.67
CA VAL A 175 9.24 -17.90 18.38
C VAL A 175 8.93 -17.82 16.88
N THR A 176 7.88 -18.51 16.45
CA THR A 176 7.41 -18.44 15.05
C THR A 176 7.10 -17.00 14.65
N GLY A 177 7.78 -16.49 13.63
CA GLY A 177 7.59 -15.15 13.08
C GLY A 177 8.66 -14.14 13.48
N ASP A 178 9.55 -14.48 14.42
CA ASP A 178 10.66 -13.61 14.78
C ASP A 178 11.71 -13.49 13.66
N VAL A 179 12.33 -12.31 13.60
CA VAL A 179 13.51 -12.02 12.78
C VAL A 179 14.66 -11.59 13.69
N LEU A 180 15.89 -11.99 13.33
CA LEU A 180 17.08 -11.51 14.04
C LEU A 180 17.31 -10.03 13.72
N THR A 181 17.13 -9.19 14.74
CA THR A 181 17.27 -7.73 14.64
C THR A 181 18.49 -7.28 15.42
N TRP A 182 19.21 -6.28 14.92
CA TRP A 182 20.35 -5.67 15.61
C TRP A 182 19.90 -4.52 16.50
N ASN A 183 20.10 -4.60 17.82
CA ASN A 183 19.74 -3.51 18.75
C ASN A 183 20.89 -2.53 19.08
N GLY A 184 22.05 -2.65 18.42
CA GLY A 184 23.25 -1.89 18.78
C GLY A 184 24.22 -2.63 19.72
N ASN A 185 23.82 -3.75 20.32
CA ASN A 185 24.62 -4.53 21.27
C ASN A 185 24.67 -6.03 20.95
N SER A 186 23.56 -6.62 20.50
CA SER A 186 23.43 -8.04 20.14
C SER A 186 22.38 -8.24 19.03
N TRP A 187 22.49 -9.36 18.33
CA TRP A 187 21.41 -9.86 17.47
C TRP A 187 20.39 -10.57 18.33
N LEU A 188 19.14 -10.09 18.35
CA LEU A 188 18.07 -10.68 19.13
C LEU A 188 16.88 -11.07 18.24
N PRO A 189 16.20 -12.17 18.54
CA PRO A 189 14.92 -12.45 17.90
C PRO A 189 13.88 -11.46 18.40
N LEU A 190 13.25 -10.75 17.48
CA LEU A 190 12.12 -9.87 17.72
C LEU A 190 11.06 -10.09 16.64
N PRO A 191 9.78 -9.78 16.92
CA PRO A 191 8.83 -9.59 15.84
C PRO A 191 9.37 -8.51 14.88
N PRO A 192 9.11 -8.61 13.57
CA PRO A 192 9.58 -7.62 12.60
C PRO A 192 9.08 -6.24 13.00
N GLU A 193 9.96 -5.22 12.95
CA GLU A 193 9.53 -3.83 13.10
C GLU A 193 8.49 -3.54 12.02
N THR A 194 7.22 -3.45 12.43
CA THR A 194 6.19 -2.76 11.65
C THR A 194 6.71 -1.36 11.41
N ALA A 195 6.85 -0.97 10.14
CA ALA A 195 7.18 0.40 9.75
C ALA A 195 6.44 1.37 10.67
N THR A 196 7.16 2.28 11.33
CA THR A 196 6.57 3.23 12.27
C THR A 196 5.36 3.87 11.59
N PRO A 197 4.13 3.59 12.04
CA PRO A 197 2.95 4.13 11.42
C PRO A 197 3.07 5.65 11.43
N TYR A 198 2.63 6.30 10.36
CA TYR A 198 2.49 7.76 10.40
C TYR A 198 1.50 8.12 11.52
N ASP A 199 1.82 9.13 12.32
CA ASP A 199 0.87 9.64 13.30
C ASP A 199 -0.41 10.09 12.59
N ASN A 200 -1.56 9.76 13.19
CA ASN A 200 -2.90 10.11 12.71
C ASN A 200 -3.26 9.64 11.29
N VAL A 201 -2.56 8.61 10.78
CA VAL A 201 -2.99 7.90 9.58
C VAL A 201 -3.50 6.52 9.98
N ILE A 202 -4.74 6.23 9.61
CA ILE A 202 -5.35 4.91 9.79
C ILE A 202 -5.52 4.28 8.41
N VAL A 203 -4.98 3.07 8.24
CA VAL A 203 -5.10 2.30 7.00
C VAL A 203 -6.28 1.36 7.10
N VAL A 204 -7.28 1.55 6.25
CA VAL A 204 -8.40 0.62 6.08
C VAL A 204 -8.16 -0.23 4.84
N ALA A 205 -8.17 -1.54 5.00
CA ALA A 205 -8.04 -2.48 3.88
C ALA A 205 -8.84 -3.77 4.16
N MET A 206 -9.38 -4.38 3.11
CA MET A 206 -10.09 -5.67 3.21
C MET A 206 -9.25 -6.79 3.88
N SER A 207 -7.93 -6.66 3.83
CA SER A 207 -6.97 -7.45 4.62
C SER A 207 -5.65 -6.68 4.75
N GLY A 208 -4.97 -6.83 5.89
CA GLY A 208 -3.63 -6.26 6.12
C GLY A 208 -3.57 -4.78 6.49
N GLY A 209 -4.72 -4.09 6.58
CA GLY A 209 -4.82 -2.75 7.17
C GLY A 209 -5.06 -2.81 8.68
N ASP A 210 -5.03 -1.65 9.34
CA ASP A 210 -5.35 -1.49 10.76
C ASP A 210 -6.82 -1.87 11.04
N PHE A 211 -7.70 -1.56 10.09
CA PHE A 211 -9.11 -1.93 10.11
C PHE A 211 -9.56 -2.51 8.77
N THR A 212 -10.63 -3.30 8.81
CA THR A 212 -11.32 -3.83 7.62
C THR A 212 -12.63 -3.09 7.30
N SER A 213 -13.06 -2.18 8.17
CA SER A 213 -14.25 -1.34 8.03
C SER A 213 -13.86 0.12 8.22
N ILE A 214 -14.42 0.98 7.37
CA ILE A 214 -14.21 2.43 7.41
C ILE A 214 -14.89 3.02 8.64
N GLN A 215 -16.12 2.58 8.95
CA GLN A 215 -16.83 3.05 10.14
C GLN A 215 -16.09 2.68 11.43
N ALA A 216 -15.60 1.45 11.53
CA ALA A 216 -14.82 1.03 12.70
C ALA A 216 -13.53 1.84 12.90
N ALA A 217 -12.86 2.21 11.80
CA ALA A 217 -11.70 3.10 11.85
C ALA A 217 -12.06 4.49 12.37
N LEU A 218 -13.16 5.08 11.86
CA LEU A 218 -13.64 6.38 12.31
C LEU A 218 -14.03 6.35 13.79
N ASP A 219 -14.72 5.31 14.24
CA ASP A 219 -15.15 5.13 15.63
C ASP A 219 -13.96 5.00 16.60
N SER A 220 -12.79 4.58 16.11
CA SER A 220 -11.57 4.44 16.92
C SER A 220 -10.89 5.77 17.23
N ILE A 221 -11.14 6.80 16.43
CA ILE A 221 -10.61 8.16 16.64
C ILE A 221 -11.46 8.81 17.74
N THR A 222 -10.84 9.42 18.75
CA THR A 222 -11.58 9.98 19.91
C THR A 222 -11.13 11.38 20.35
N ASP A 223 -10.04 11.88 19.76
CA ASP A 223 -9.34 13.10 20.10
C ASP A 223 -9.17 14.04 18.89
N GLU A 224 -9.97 13.83 17.84
CA GLU A 224 -9.95 14.67 16.64
C GLU A 224 -10.32 16.13 16.96
N ASN A 225 -9.52 17.07 16.46
CA ASN A 225 -9.77 18.50 16.57
C ASN A 225 -8.94 19.26 15.53
N TYR A 226 -8.99 20.59 15.57
CA TYR A 226 -8.25 21.45 14.64
C TYR A 226 -6.74 21.17 14.61
N ASP A 227 -6.12 20.92 15.77
CA ASP A 227 -4.69 20.63 15.91
C ASP A 227 -4.38 19.14 15.71
N ASN A 228 -5.39 18.27 15.78
CA ASN A 228 -5.25 16.81 15.70
C ASN A 228 -6.14 16.24 14.59
N ARG A 229 -5.75 16.51 13.33
CA ARG A 229 -6.45 16.00 12.14
C ARG A 229 -6.00 14.57 11.82
N TYR A 230 -6.92 13.77 11.30
CA TYR A 230 -6.65 12.39 10.88
C TYR A 230 -6.84 12.21 9.37
N LEU A 231 -6.09 11.25 8.83
CA LEU A 231 -6.33 10.67 7.52
C LEU A 231 -6.75 9.21 7.71
N VAL A 232 -7.94 8.87 7.23
CA VAL A 232 -8.34 7.48 7.00
C VAL A 232 -8.08 7.16 5.54
N TRP A 233 -6.97 6.46 5.27
CA TRP A 233 -6.64 6.01 3.93
C TRP A 233 -7.28 4.64 3.65
N VAL A 234 -8.05 4.55 2.58
CA VAL A 234 -8.87 3.38 2.25
C VAL A 234 -8.30 2.69 1.00
N ALA A 235 -7.71 1.53 1.22
CA ALA A 235 -7.12 0.70 0.19
C ALA A 235 -8.14 0.25 -0.88
N PRO A 236 -7.68 -0.24 -2.06
CA PRO A 236 -8.56 -0.76 -3.09
C PRO A 236 -9.56 -1.80 -2.56
N GLY A 237 -10.82 -1.69 -2.96
CA GLY A 237 -11.85 -2.62 -2.50
C GLY A 237 -13.27 -2.08 -2.59
N ARG A 238 -14.22 -2.98 -2.31
CA ARG A 238 -15.64 -2.67 -2.18
C ARG A 238 -16.05 -2.84 -0.73
N TYR A 239 -16.34 -1.73 -0.07
CA TYR A 239 -16.70 -1.64 1.33
C TYR A 239 -18.22 -1.51 1.43
N VAL A 240 -18.89 -2.58 1.86
CA VAL A 240 -20.35 -2.63 1.98
C VAL A 240 -20.75 -2.22 3.39
N GLU A 241 -20.87 -0.92 3.61
CA GLU A 241 -21.17 -0.32 4.90
C GLU A 241 -21.79 1.08 4.72
N ARG A 242 -22.35 1.63 5.80
CA ARG A 242 -22.68 3.05 5.88
C ARG A 242 -21.59 3.74 6.68
N VAL A 243 -21.21 4.93 6.25
CA VAL A 243 -20.12 5.71 6.85
C VAL A 243 -20.63 7.06 7.31
N THR A 244 -20.46 7.38 8.58
CA THR A 244 -20.68 8.72 9.13
C THR A 244 -19.31 9.32 9.42
N MET A 245 -18.93 10.33 8.64
CA MET A 245 -17.66 11.02 8.80
C MET A 245 -17.61 11.76 10.14
N LYS A 246 -16.39 12.05 10.59
CA LYS A 246 -16.13 12.86 11.79
C LYS A 246 -15.50 14.18 11.38
N PRO A 247 -15.77 15.28 12.10
CA PRO A 247 -15.07 16.52 11.85
C PRO A 247 -13.55 16.35 11.95
N PHE A 248 -12.78 17.11 11.15
CA PHE A 248 -11.31 17.05 11.14
C PHE A 248 -10.68 15.72 10.69
N VAL A 249 -11.49 14.77 10.18
CA VAL A 249 -11.01 13.49 9.65
C VAL A 249 -11.22 13.44 8.14
N ASP A 250 -10.14 13.43 7.37
CA ASP A 250 -10.19 13.25 5.92
C ASP A 250 -10.26 11.74 5.59
N ILE A 251 -11.09 11.36 4.61
CA ILE A 251 -11.14 10.02 4.04
C ILE A 251 -10.61 10.08 2.60
N GLU A 252 -9.62 9.26 2.28
CA GLU A 252 -9.03 9.17 0.95
C GLU A 252 -9.01 7.73 0.45
N GLY A 253 -9.62 7.49 -0.71
CA GLY A 253 -9.50 6.21 -1.39
C GLY A 253 -8.22 6.11 -2.22
N ALA A 254 -7.85 4.88 -2.57
CA ALA A 254 -6.73 4.60 -3.47
C ALA A 254 -6.98 5.03 -4.93
N GLY A 255 -8.19 5.48 -5.27
CA GLY A 255 -8.58 5.97 -6.58
C GLY A 255 -10.09 5.85 -6.82
N GLU A 256 -10.64 6.78 -7.60
CA GLU A 256 -12.09 6.90 -7.88
C GLU A 256 -12.72 5.58 -8.33
N TRP A 257 -12.02 4.84 -9.21
CA TRP A 257 -12.49 3.56 -9.79
C TRP A 257 -11.95 2.33 -9.08
N THR A 258 -11.25 2.53 -7.96
CA THR A 258 -10.46 1.50 -7.26
C THR A 258 -11.00 1.25 -5.85
N THR A 259 -11.47 2.30 -5.19
CA THR A 259 -12.10 2.23 -3.87
C THR A 259 -13.58 2.59 -4.00
N THR A 260 -14.47 1.72 -3.52
CA THR A 260 -15.92 1.95 -3.53
C THR A 260 -16.50 1.74 -2.15
N ILE A 261 -17.21 2.74 -1.63
CA ILE A 261 -18.07 2.62 -0.45
C ILE A 261 -19.50 2.44 -0.95
N MET A 262 -20.22 1.43 -0.45
CA MET A 262 -21.58 1.17 -0.92
C MET A 262 -22.54 0.71 0.17
N SER A 263 -23.80 1.14 0.07
CA SER A 263 -24.89 0.68 0.93
C SER A 263 -26.19 0.52 0.13
N THR A 264 -27.20 -0.06 0.76
CA THR A 264 -28.59 -0.01 0.28
C THR A 264 -29.26 1.31 0.69
N GLY A 265 -30.48 1.52 0.20
CA GLY A 265 -31.30 2.69 0.53
C GLY A 265 -31.79 2.72 1.98
N SER A 266 -32.40 3.84 2.35
CA SER A 266 -33.04 4.09 3.65
C SER A 266 -34.53 4.47 3.50
N MET A 267 -35.26 4.46 4.62
CA MET A 267 -36.59 5.07 4.74
C MET A 267 -36.54 6.58 5.01
N THR A 268 -35.35 7.11 5.26
CA THR A 268 -35.09 8.52 5.58
C THR A 268 -34.10 9.08 4.58
N GLU A 269 -34.46 10.19 3.93
CA GLU A 269 -33.66 10.87 2.90
C GLU A 269 -32.26 11.28 3.39
N THR A 270 -32.12 11.68 4.65
CA THR A 270 -30.85 12.13 5.25
C THR A 270 -29.94 10.99 5.68
N VAL A 271 -30.27 9.74 5.36
CA VAL A 271 -29.44 8.56 5.65
C VAL A 271 -28.88 8.01 4.34
N GLY A 272 -27.73 8.55 3.95
CA GLY A 272 -26.99 8.14 2.76
C GLY A 272 -26.04 6.96 2.99
N THR A 273 -25.26 6.63 1.96
CA THR A 273 -24.11 5.72 2.07
C THR A 273 -22.98 6.37 2.86
N VAL A 274 -22.69 7.64 2.57
CA VAL A 274 -21.77 8.47 3.35
C VAL A 274 -22.53 9.69 3.87
N ILE A 275 -22.41 9.96 5.17
CA ILE A 275 -22.87 11.20 5.81
C ILE A 275 -21.63 12.03 6.11
N GLY A 276 -21.60 13.25 5.58
CA GLY A 276 -20.50 14.19 5.68
C GLY A 276 -20.35 14.85 7.05
N ALA A 277 -19.22 15.53 7.25
CA ALA A 277 -18.88 16.28 8.46
C ALA A 277 -18.10 17.55 8.13
N ASP A 278 -18.16 18.55 9.02
CA ASP A 278 -17.43 19.81 8.86
C ASP A 278 -15.91 19.63 8.97
N ALA A 279 -15.15 20.51 8.34
CA ALA A 279 -13.68 20.50 8.38
C ALA A 279 -13.05 19.14 7.98
N ALA A 280 -13.76 18.37 7.15
CA ALA A 280 -13.35 17.08 6.63
C ALA A 280 -13.41 17.06 5.10
N ALA A 281 -12.62 16.18 4.49
CA ALA A 281 -12.65 15.93 3.06
C ALA A 281 -12.91 14.45 2.74
N LEU A 282 -13.72 14.19 1.73
CA LEU A 282 -13.87 12.88 1.10
C LEU A 282 -13.26 12.96 -0.30
N ARG A 283 -12.27 12.12 -0.60
CA ARG A 283 -11.56 12.20 -1.87
C ARG A 283 -11.17 10.87 -2.52
N SER A 284 -11.05 10.89 -3.85
CA SER A 284 -10.47 9.81 -4.67
C SER A 284 -11.15 8.45 -4.50
N LEU A 285 -12.48 8.41 -4.51
CA LEU A 285 -13.26 7.16 -4.40
C LEU A 285 -14.65 7.27 -5.02
N THR A 286 -15.32 6.12 -5.15
CA THR A 286 -16.73 6.02 -5.52
C THR A 286 -17.62 5.81 -4.28
N VAL A 287 -18.74 6.51 -4.20
CA VAL A 287 -19.83 6.26 -3.25
C VAL A 287 -21.08 5.82 -3.99
N LEU A 288 -21.62 4.65 -3.64
CA LEU A 288 -22.74 4.03 -4.34
C LEU A 288 -23.90 3.66 -3.40
N ASN A 289 -25.10 4.13 -3.71
CA ASN A 289 -26.32 3.67 -3.07
C ASN A 289 -27.19 2.88 -4.06
N THR A 290 -27.48 1.62 -3.74
CA THR A 290 -28.23 0.72 -4.62
C THR A 290 -29.74 0.68 -4.35
N GLY A 291 -30.25 1.57 -3.49
CA GLY A 291 -31.68 1.71 -3.23
C GLY A 291 -32.33 0.45 -2.63
N GLY A 292 -33.50 0.08 -3.14
CA GLY A 292 -34.34 -1.00 -2.60
C GLY A 292 -35.28 -0.57 -1.47
N THR A 293 -35.33 0.71 -1.14
CA THR A 293 -36.21 1.33 -0.13
C THR A 293 -36.75 2.67 -0.67
N ALA A 294 -37.32 3.53 0.19
CA ALA A 294 -37.84 4.83 -0.22
C ALA A 294 -36.79 5.78 -0.82
N TYR A 295 -35.63 5.92 -0.17
CA TYR A 295 -34.59 6.86 -0.57
C TYR A 295 -33.28 6.13 -0.84
N ALA A 296 -32.67 6.40 -1.99
CA ALA A 296 -31.29 6.04 -2.27
C ALA A 296 -30.47 7.34 -2.35
N VAL A 297 -29.53 7.54 -1.41
CA VAL A 297 -28.67 8.72 -1.42
C VAL A 297 -27.23 8.27 -1.25
N ALA A 298 -26.34 8.65 -2.17
CA ALA A 298 -24.93 8.29 -2.05
C ALA A 298 -24.25 9.13 -0.97
N ILE A 299 -24.25 10.46 -1.09
CA ILE A 299 -23.61 11.36 -0.13
C ILE A 299 -24.64 12.33 0.45
N VAL A 300 -24.64 12.49 1.76
CA VAL A 300 -25.48 13.46 2.49
C VAL A 300 -24.61 14.44 3.25
N ASN A 301 -24.74 15.72 2.94
CA ASN A 301 -24.23 16.85 3.71
C ASN A 301 -25.43 17.55 4.37
N ASN A 302 -25.70 17.21 5.63
CA ASN A 302 -26.85 17.72 6.38
C ASN A 302 -26.38 18.65 7.50
N GLY A 303 -26.40 19.96 7.25
CA GLY A 303 -25.78 20.96 8.13
C GLY A 303 -24.26 20.86 8.25
N ALA A 304 -23.63 20.04 7.41
CA ALA A 304 -22.19 19.81 7.35
C ALA A 304 -21.64 20.22 5.98
N SER A 305 -20.44 20.79 5.95
CA SER A 305 -19.80 21.34 4.74
C SER A 305 -18.55 20.54 4.36
N THR A 306 -18.73 19.26 4.02
CA THR A 306 -17.63 18.35 3.64
C THR A 306 -17.05 18.70 2.28
N ASN A 307 -15.73 18.77 2.16
CA ASN A 307 -15.09 18.94 0.84
C ASN A 307 -15.15 17.62 0.06
N LEU A 308 -15.69 17.64 -1.16
CA LEU A 308 -15.78 16.50 -2.06
C LEU A 308 -14.83 16.70 -3.24
N LEU A 309 -13.77 15.88 -3.32
CA LEU A 309 -12.67 16.08 -4.29
C LEU A 309 -12.43 14.79 -5.08
N HIS A 310 -12.59 14.80 -6.41
CA HIS A 310 -12.41 13.59 -7.24
C HIS A 310 -13.30 12.41 -6.80
N ILE A 311 -14.60 12.66 -6.76
CA ILE A 311 -15.60 11.70 -6.29
C ILE A 311 -16.55 11.30 -7.42
N THR A 312 -16.84 10.01 -7.53
CA THR A 312 -18.05 9.53 -8.21
C THR A 312 -19.10 9.17 -7.16
N ALA A 313 -20.25 9.85 -7.17
CA ALA A 313 -21.39 9.57 -6.30
C ALA A 313 -22.58 9.09 -7.14
N ALA A 314 -23.07 7.89 -6.91
CA ALA A 314 -24.15 7.29 -7.70
C ALA A 314 -25.25 6.71 -6.82
N ALA A 315 -26.51 7.04 -7.13
CA ALA A 315 -27.67 6.49 -6.44
C ALA A 315 -28.69 5.90 -7.43
N MET A 316 -29.26 4.74 -7.09
CA MET A 316 -30.24 4.09 -7.95
C MET A 316 -31.32 3.34 -7.19
N ASP A 317 -32.47 3.15 -7.84
CA ASP A 317 -33.52 2.19 -7.47
C ASP A 317 -34.19 2.39 -6.08
N GLY A 318 -34.19 3.62 -5.58
CA GLY A 318 -35.11 4.10 -4.54
C GLY A 318 -36.52 4.33 -5.11
N SER A 319 -37.55 4.09 -4.31
CA SER A 319 -38.95 4.20 -4.75
C SER A 319 -39.55 5.61 -4.65
N ILE A 320 -38.89 6.53 -3.92
CA ILE A 320 -39.27 7.95 -3.83
C ILE A 320 -38.19 8.79 -4.50
N LYS A 321 -36.98 8.88 -3.92
CA LYS A 321 -35.90 9.66 -4.53
C LYS A 321 -34.60 8.88 -4.67
N ASN A 322 -33.88 9.17 -5.75
CA ASN A 322 -32.47 8.81 -5.94
C ASN A 322 -31.66 10.09 -6.04
N ILE A 323 -30.64 10.25 -5.20
CA ILE A 323 -29.82 11.46 -5.12
C ILE A 323 -28.33 11.10 -5.10
N GLY A 324 -27.55 11.63 -6.04
CA GLY A 324 -26.10 11.46 -6.03
C GLY A 324 -25.47 12.16 -4.82
N VAL A 325 -25.66 13.48 -4.71
CA VAL A 325 -25.20 14.28 -3.56
C VAL A 325 -26.36 15.14 -3.06
N LEU A 326 -26.69 15.01 -1.79
CA LEU A 326 -27.68 15.83 -1.10
C LEU A 326 -26.97 16.83 -0.18
N ASN A 327 -27.15 18.12 -0.42
CA ASN A 327 -26.69 19.20 0.44
C ASN A 327 -27.91 19.90 1.03
N ARG A 328 -27.97 20.03 2.35
CA ARG A 328 -29.12 20.64 3.02
C ARG A 328 -28.80 21.31 4.34
N ASP A 329 -29.75 22.09 4.84
CA ASP A 329 -29.74 22.66 6.18
C ASP A 329 -28.50 23.54 6.45
N ASN A 330 -28.24 24.50 5.55
CA ASN A 330 -27.11 25.42 5.51
C ASN A 330 -25.74 24.78 5.20
N ALA A 331 -25.72 23.57 4.64
CA ALA A 331 -24.48 22.99 4.10
C ALA A 331 -23.89 23.87 2.98
N SER A 332 -22.58 24.09 3.01
CA SER A 332 -21.82 24.83 1.99
C SER A 332 -20.53 24.07 1.60
N PRO A 333 -20.64 22.83 1.10
CA PRO A 333 -19.47 22.05 0.69
C PRO A 333 -18.83 22.61 -0.59
N LEU A 334 -17.50 22.47 -0.68
CA LEU A 334 -16.78 22.59 -1.95
C LEU A 334 -16.81 21.25 -2.68
N MET A 335 -17.26 21.26 -3.94
CA MET A 335 -17.28 20.10 -4.82
C MET A 335 -16.36 20.37 -6.02
N ALA A 336 -15.25 19.65 -6.12
CA ALA A 336 -14.28 19.79 -7.21
C ALA A 336 -14.04 18.45 -7.91
N HIS A 337 -14.21 18.42 -9.23
CA HIS A 337 -14.09 17.20 -10.05
C HIS A 337 -15.02 16.07 -9.56
N VAL A 338 -16.29 16.41 -9.33
CA VAL A 338 -17.31 15.45 -8.85
C VAL A 338 -18.17 14.98 -10.01
N ARG A 339 -18.43 13.67 -10.06
CA ARG A 339 -19.46 13.05 -10.92
C ARG A 339 -20.59 12.57 -10.04
N ALA A 340 -21.73 13.24 -10.08
CA ALA A 340 -22.91 12.90 -9.30
C ALA A 340 -24.02 12.39 -10.23
N SER A 341 -24.52 11.18 -9.97
CA SER A 341 -25.53 10.55 -10.84
C SER A 341 -26.67 9.91 -10.06
N ALA A 342 -27.89 10.00 -10.62
CA ALA A 342 -29.06 9.31 -10.08
C ALA A 342 -29.91 8.64 -11.17
N SER A 343 -30.44 7.45 -10.88
CA SER A 343 -31.30 6.73 -11.82
C SER A 343 -32.39 5.90 -11.17
N GLY A 344 -33.58 5.86 -11.76
CA GLY A 344 -34.61 4.92 -11.34
C GLY A 344 -35.91 5.16 -12.09
N SER A 345 -36.55 4.10 -12.61
CA SER A 345 -37.78 4.26 -13.39
C SER A 345 -39.04 4.44 -12.53
N GLY A 346 -38.99 4.02 -11.25
CA GLY A 346 -40.13 4.03 -10.34
C GLY A 346 -40.09 5.14 -9.28
N SER A 347 -39.06 5.97 -9.26
CA SER A 347 -38.91 7.09 -8.32
C SER A 347 -39.74 8.30 -8.74
N THR A 348 -40.11 9.12 -7.75
CA THR A 348 -40.66 10.45 -8.01
C THR A 348 -39.59 11.43 -8.47
N HIS A 349 -38.37 11.36 -7.91
CA HIS A 349 -37.26 12.21 -8.31
C HIS A 349 -35.97 11.42 -8.49
N ASN A 350 -35.25 11.70 -9.57
CA ASN A 350 -33.85 11.37 -9.73
C ASN A 350 -33.07 12.67 -9.87
N VAL A 351 -32.11 12.88 -8.98
CA VAL A 351 -31.34 14.13 -8.93
C VAL A 351 -29.85 13.84 -8.83
N GLY A 352 -29.05 14.40 -9.74
CA GLY A 352 -27.60 14.31 -9.64
C GLY A 352 -27.12 14.97 -8.34
N ILE A 353 -27.41 16.26 -8.19
CA ILE A 353 -27.10 17.05 -6.98
C ILE A 353 -28.35 17.80 -6.51
N GLU A 354 -28.78 17.54 -5.28
CA GLU A 354 -29.91 18.22 -4.64
C GLU A 354 -29.38 19.21 -3.59
N ASN A 355 -29.81 20.47 -3.65
CA ASN A 355 -29.44 21.53 -2.73
C ASN A 355 -30.71 22.12 -2.09
N THR A 356 -30.90 21.96 -0.79
CA THR A 356 -32.11 22.43 -0.10
C THR A 356 -31.72 23.32 1.07
N LEU A 357 -31.96 24.63 0.97
CA LEU A 357 -31.40 25.63 1.89
C LEU A 357 -29.87 25.44 2.04
N ALA A 358 -29.17 25.33 0.92
CA ALA A 358 -27.74 25.04 0.87
C ALA A 358 -27.01 25.95 -0.13
N PHE A 359 -25.70 26.14 0.09
CA PHE A 359 -24.88 27.12 -0.61
C PHE A 359 -23.54 26.51 -1.08
N PRO A 360 -23.53 25.40 -1.85
CA PRO A 360 -22.29 24.77 -2.27
C PRO A 360 -21.61 25.53 -3.42
N THR A 361 -20.29 25.36 -3.54
CA THR A 361 -19.52 25.78 -4.72
C THR A 361 -19.13 24.55 -5.52
N LEU A 362 -19.54 24.50 -6.80
CA LEU A 362 -19.32 23.39 -7.71
C LEU A 362 -18.34 23.83 -8.80
N ASN A 363 -17.17 23.18 -8.85
CA ASN A 363 -16.13 23.43 -9.84
C ASN A 363 -15.84 22.14 -10.61
N ASP A 364 -15.94 22.18 -11.94
CA ASP A 364 -15.68 21.02 -12.80
C ASP A 364 -16.54 19.79 -12.45
N VAL A 365 -17.84 20.01 -12.24
CA VAL A 365 -18.80 18.99 -11.79
C VAL A 365 -19.63 18.48 -12.96
N ASN A 366 -19.88 17.17 -12.99
CA ASN A 366 -20.88 16.55 -13.86
C ASN A 366 -22.02 16.00 -13.01
N ALA A 367 -23.20 16.60 -13.11
CA ALA A 367 -24.41 16.20 -12.41
C ALA A 367 -25.43 15.66 -13.42
N ALA A 368 -25.81 14.39 -13.28
CA ALA A 368 -26.68 13.72 -14.24
C ALA A 368 -27.81 12.95 -13.55
N ALA A 369 -28.99 12.96 -14.14
CA ALA A 369 -30.08 12.10 -13.71
C ALA A 369 -30.82 11.45 -14.89
N THR A 370 -31.47 10.32 -14.61
CA THR A 370 -32.29 9.64 -15.61
C THR A 370 -33.47 8.87 -15.03
N GLY A 371 -34.61 8.89 -15.74
CA GLY A 371 -35.80 8.12 -15.38
C GLY A 371 -36.70 8.82 -14.35
N GLY A 372 -37.78 8.14 -13.96
CA GLY A 372 -38.68 8.57 -12.89
C GLY A 372 -39.73 9.57 -13.35
N TYR A 373 -40.40 10.20 -12.39
CA TYR A 373 -41.36 11.28 -12.68
C TYR A 373 -40.62 12.59 -12.98
N ILE A 374 -39.68 13.00 -12.12
CA ILE A 374 -38.78 14.13 -12.34
C ILE A 374 -37.34 13.61 -12.45
N SER A 375 -36.61 14.10 -13.45
CA SER A 375 -35.16 13.93 -13.58
C SER A 375 -34.50 15.29 -13.70
N ALA A 376 -33.60 15.61 -12.77
CA ALA A 376 -32.83 16.85 -12.79
C ALA A 376 -31.34 16.58 -12.62
N GLY A 377 -30.49 17.20 -13.42
CA GLY A 377 -29.05 17.18 -13.15
C GLY A 377 -28.77 17.83 -11.79
N ILE A 378 -29.31 19.04 -11.59
CA ILE A 378 -29.25 19.79 -10.34
C ILE A 378 -30.67 20.23 -9.96
N TYR A 379 -31.03 20.04 -8.69
CA TYR A 379 -32.26 20.52 -8.11
C TYR A 379 -31.93 21.44 -6.93
N ASN A 380 -32.46 22.66 -6.93
CA ASN A 380 -32.25 23.64 -5.87
C ASN A 380 -33.60 24.00 -5.26
N ALA A 381 -33.69 24.01 -3.93
CA ALA A 381 -34.92 24.29 -3.22
C ALA A 381 -34.74 25.15 -1.97
N ALA A 382 -35.85 25.76 -1.52
CA ALA A 382 -36.00 26.37 -0.20
C ALA A 382 -34.91 27.42 0.12
N GLY A 383 -34.66 28.33 -0.81
CA GLY A 383 -33.67 29.41 -0.66
C GLY A 383 -32.22 28.98 -0.90
N ALA A 384 -31.98 27.80 -1.46
CA ALA A 384 -30.65 27.40 -1.90
C ALA A 384 -30.08 28.40 -2.93
N TYR A 385 -28.75 28.52 -2.94
CA TYR A 385 -28.03 29.38 -3.87
C TYR A 385 -26.63 28.80 -4.17
N PRO A 386 -26.53 27.77 -5.03
CA PRO A 386 -25.25 27.21 -5.42
C PRO A 386 -24.50 28.13 -6.39
N GLU A 387 -23.17 28.06 -6.33
CA GLU A 387 -22.27 28.62 -7.34
C GLU A 387 -21.78 27.50 -8.26
N LEU A 388 -22.06 27.59 -9.56
CA LEU A 388 -21.73 26.60 -10.58
C LEU A 388 -20.68 27.16 -11.54
N ASN A 389 -19.46 26.64 -11.51
CA ASN A 389 -18.37 27.02 -12.40
C ASN A 389 -17.92 25.79 -13.21
N ASN A 390 -18.02 25.87 -14.54
CA ASN A 390 -17.70 24.77 -15.44
C ASN A 390 -18.45 23.46 -15.08
N VAL A 391 -19.76 23.58 -14.87
CA VAL A 391 -20.63 22.46 -14.50
C VAL A 391 -21.35 21.94 -15.73
N THR A 392 -21.41 20.60 -15.87
CA THR A 392 -22.35 19.95 -16.77
C THR A 392 -23.53 19.43 -15.97
N SER A 393 -24.75 19.89 -16.25
CA SER A 393 -25.98 19.45 -15.58
C SER A 393 -26.95 18.87 -16.59
N THR A 394 -27.34 17.60 -16.44
CA THR A 394 -28.16 16.86 -17.41
C THR A 394 -29.31 16.09 -16.75
N GLY A 395 -30.54 16.36 -17.17
CA GLY A 395 -31.69 15.48 -16.92
C GLY A 395 -32.06 14.67 -18.16
N SER A 396 -32.61 13.45 -17.98
CA SER A 396 -33.09 12.63 -19.09
C SER A 396 -34.19 11.63 -18.73
N SER A 397 -34.92 11.16 -19.73
CA SER A 397 -35.82 10.01 -19.72
C SER A 397 -36.89 9.99 -18.62
N ALA A 398 -37.38 11.16 -18.19
CA ALA A 398 -38.44 11.28 -17.18
C ALA A 398 -39.70 11.94 -17.75
N GLN A 399 -40.79 11.97 -16.97
CA GLN A 399 -41.97 12.74 -17.36
C GLN A 399 -41.64 14.24 -17.43
N TYR A 400 -40.94 14.75 -16.43
CA TYR A 400 -40.41 16.11 -16.36
C TYR A 400 -38.89 16.05 -16.28
N THR A 401 -38.22 16.69 -17.21
CA THR A 401 -36.77 16.57 -17.35
C THR A 401 -36.12 17.95 -17.37
N PHE A 402 -35.18 18.15 -16.46
CA PHE A 402 -34.55 19.44 -16.25
C PHE A 402 -33.03 19.34 -16.27
N GLY A 403 -32.38 20.28 -16.92
CA GLY A 403 -30.96 20.49 -16.67
C GLY A 403 -30.75 20.98 -15.24
N ILE A 404 -31.41 22.08 -14.89
CA ILE A 404 -31.49 22.63 -13.54
C ILE A 404 -32.95 22.93 -13.20
N HIS A 405 -33.41 22.51 -12.02
CA HIS A 405 -34.73 22.85 -11.48
C HIS A 405 -34.56 23.66 -10.20
N ASN A 406 -35.02 24.91 -10.20
CA ASN A 406 -35.01 25.78 -9.03
C ASN A 406 -36.44 25.94 -8.52
N VAL A 407 -36.69 25.55 -7.27
CA VAL A 407 -37.96 25.74 -6.57
C VAL A 407 -37.73 26.69 -5.40
N ASP A 408 -38.22 27.92 -5.49
CA ASP A 408 -37.94 28.95 -4.48
C ASP A 408 -36.43 29.11 -4.18
N ALA A 409 -35.58 29.02 -5.20
CA ALA A 409 -34.13 29.00 -5.06
C ALA A 409 -33.43 29.78 -6.18
N GLY A 410 -32.27 30.34 -5.89
CA GLY A 410 -31.42 31.01 -6.89
C GLY A 410 -30.26 30.12 -7.32
N ALA A 411 -29.46 30.59 -8.27
CA ALA A 411 -28.20 29.95 -8.65
C ALA A 411 -27.32 30.95 -9.41
N ASP A 412 -26.00 30.84 -9.22
CA ASP A 412 -25.02 31.55 -10.05
C ASP A 412 -24.29 30.58 -10.97
N ILE A 413 -24.48 30.74 -12.28
CA ILE A 413 -24.11 29.76 -13.30
C ILE A 413 -23.10 30.39 -14.26
N ARG A 414 -21.88 29.84 -14.30
CA ARG A 414 -20.79 30.34 -15.15
C ARG A 414 -20.12 29.22 -15.91
N GLU A 415 -19.76 29.49 -17.17
CA GLU A 415 -18.96 28.60 -18.01
C GLU A 415 -19.53 27.17 -18.11
N SER A 416 -20.84 27.02 -17.94
CA SER A 416 -21.49 25.73 -17.68
C SER A 416 -22.28 25.25 -18.89
N THR A 417 -22.57 23.96 -18.90
CA THR A 417 -23.40 23.32 -19.92
C THR A 417 -24.61 22.65 -19.28
N ILE A 418 -25.80 23.07 -19.68
CA ILE A 418 -27.07 22.62 -19.12
C ILE A 418 -27.86 21.90 -20.20
N ARG A 419 -28.36 20.70 -19.90
CA ARG A 419 -29.06 19.84 -20.87
C ARG A 419 -30.33 19.22 -20.30
N ALA A 420 -31.37 19.18 -21.12
CA ALA A 420 -32.48 18.25 -20.94
C ALA A 420 -32.67 17.48 -22.26
N ASP A 421 -32.35 16.18 -22.23
CA ASP A 421 -32.16 15.38 -23.44
C ASP A 421 -33.41 14.61 -23.88
N THR A 422 -34.14 13.99 -22.96
CA THR A 422 -35.33 13.20 -23.31
C THR A 422 -36.35 13.30 -22.19
N GLY A 423 -37.64 13.29 -22.52
CA GLY A 423 -38.74 13.43 -21.56
C GLY A 423 -40.01 13.97 -22.21
N VAL A 424 -41.12 13.99 -21.47
CA VAL A 424 -42.40 14.50 -21.98
C VAL A 424 -42.45 16.02 -21.92
N PHE A 425 -42.06 16.59 -20.77
CA PHE A 425 -41.80 18.01 -20.60
C PHE A 425 -40.32 18.21 -20.31
N GLN A 426 -39.72 19.22 -20.92
CA GLN A 426 -38.29 19.49 -20.82
C GLN A 426 -38.05 20.97 -20.56
N SER A 427 -37.03 21.29 -19.79
CA SER A 427 -36.50 22.65 -19.73
C SER A 427 -35.03 22.61 -19.38
N GLY A 428 -34.25 23.54 -19.93
CA GLY A 428 -32.85 23.66 -19.57
C GLY A 428 -32.74 24.11 -18.13
N ILE A 429 -33.34 25.27 -17.85
CA ILE A 429 -33.50 25.81 -16.50
C ILE A 429 -34.99 26.02 -16.24
N TYR A 430 -35.54 25.27 -15.28
CA TYR A 430 -36.93 25.42 -14.85
C TYR A 430 -36.96 26.12 -13.50
N ASN A 431 -37.55 27.31 -13.45
CA ASN A 431 -37.71 28.08 -12.23
C ASN A 431 -39.18 28.09 -11.83
N GLU A 432 -39.46 27.61 -10.63
CA GLU A 432 -40.80 27.39 -10.09
C GLU A 432 -40.91 28.05 -8.72
N TRP A 433 -42.01 28.76 -8.51
CA TRP A 433 -42.33 29.35 -7.23
C TRP A 433 -43.37 28.48 -6.51
N ASP A 434 -43.10 28.10 -5.26
CA ASP A 434 -43.97 27.24 -4.43
C ASP A 434 -44.33 27.95 -3.11
N ASP A 435 -44.84 29.18 -3.25
CA ASP A 435 -45.37 30.02 -2.16
C ASP A 435 -44.35 30.44 -1.07
N LEU A 436 -43.06 30.17 -1.23
CA LEU A 436 -42.05 30.70 -0.30
C LEU A 436 -41.81 32.20 -0.59
N PRO A 437 -41.86 33.08 0.41
CA PRO A 437 -41.64 34.51 0.19
C PRO A 437 -40.18 34.79 -0.17
N GLY A 438 -39.96 35.46 -1.29
CA GLY A 438 -38.62 35.85 -1.71
C GLY A 438 -38.59 36.43 -3.11
N VAL A 439 -37.41 36.89 -3.51
CA VAL A 439 -37.08 37.13 -4.91
C VAL A 439 -35.90 36.24 -5.22
N TYR A 440 -36.05 35.35 -6.18
CA TYR A 440 -35.07 34.32 -6.50
C TYR A 440 -34.30 34.73 -7.75
N VAL A 441 -32.99 34.87 -7.61
CA VAL A 441 -32.12 35.37 -8.68
C VAL A 441 -31.35 34.20 -9.30
N VAL A 442 -31.42 34.09 -10.62
CA VAL A 442 -30.60 33.14 -11.38
C VAL A 442 -29.74 33.93 -12.37
N THR A 443 -28.43 33.75 -12.30
CA THR A 443 -27.48 34.35 -13.24
C THR A 443 -26.88 33.26 -14.12
N VAL A 444 -26.86 33.48 -15.43
CA VAL A 444 -26.31 32.56 -16.42
C VAL A 444 -25.32 33.31 -17.29
N GLU A 445 -24.03 33.04 -17.12
CA GLU A 445 -22.95 33.73 -17.81
C GLU A 445 -22.07 32.75 -18.57
N GLN A 446 -21.69 33.10 -19.80
CA GLN A 446 -20.73 32.33 -20.62
C GLN A 446 -21.07 30.83 -20.74
N SER A 447 -22.35 30.49 -20.73
CA SER A 447 -22.83 29.12 -20.60
C SER A 447 -23.58 28.66 -21.85
N GLN A 448 -23.86 27.37 -21.94
CA GLN A 448 -24.63 26.75 -23.01
C GLN A 448 -25.81 26.02 -22.41
N ILE A 449 -27.01 26.29 -22.93
CA ILE A 449 -28.22 25.56 -22.57
C ILE A 449 -28.74 24.89 -23.84
N ASP A 450 -28.79 23.56 -23.84
CA ASP A 450 -29.21 22.76 -24.99
C ASP A 450 -30.42 21.90 -24.63
N LEU A 451 -31.42 21.90 -25.50
CA LEU A 451 -32.60 21.05 -25.40
C LEU A 451 -32.68 20.12 -26.61
N ALA A 452 -33.10 18.88 -26.38
CA ALA A 452 -33.42 17.99 -27.48
C ALA A 452 -34.76 18.34 -28.14
N ASP A 453 -35.80 18.65 -27.34
CA ASP A 453 -37.06 19.15 -27.85
C ASP A 453 -37.09 20.68 -27.84
N LYS A 454 -36.84 21.27 -29.01
CA LYS A 454 -36.84 22.74 -29.21
C LYS A 454 -38.23 23.38 -29.16
N THR A 455 -39.29 22.61 -28.97
CA THR A 455 -40.63 23.19 -28.73
C THR A 455 -40.86 23.54 -27.26
N GLN A 456 -40.00 23.03 -26.37
CA GLN A 456 -40.07 23.23 -24.93
C GLN A 456 -39.20 24.42 -24.50
N PRO A 457 -39.50 25.06 -23.35
CA PRO A 457 -38.81 26.27 -22.95
C PRO A 457 -37.34 26.01 -22.60
N THR A 458 -36.41 26.77 -23.21
CA THR A 458 -34.98 26.72 -22.81
C THR A 458 -34.80 27.17 -21.36
N ILE A 459 -35.53 28.21 -20.99
CA ILE A 459 -35.66 28.69 -19.62
C ILE A 459 -37.13 28.96 -19.37
N TYR A 460 -37.68 28.39 -18.31
CA TYR A 460 -39.00 28.74 -17.78
C TYR A 460 -38.83 29.60 -16.54
N ILE A 461 -39.59 30.69 -16.44
CA ILE A 461 -39.46 31.70 -15.38
C ILE A 461 -40.84 31.96 -14.79
N ASP A 462 -41.08 31.46 -13.58
CA ASP A 462 -42.29 31.77 -12.84
C ASP A 462 -42.24 33.15 -12.17
N GLU A 463 -43.33 33.52 -11.48
CA GLU A 463 -43.37 34.71 -10.67
C GLU A 463 -42.29 34.73 -9.57
N ASN A 464 -41.87 35.93 -9.15
CA ASN A 464 -40.80 36.16 -8.17
C ASN A 464 -39.39 35.74 -8.60
N PHE A 465 -39.21 35.19 -9.80
CA PHE A 465 -37.90 34.93 -10.38
C PHE A 465 -37.37 36.10 -11.22
N VAL A 466 -36.08 36.38 -11.04
CA VAL A 466 -35.32 37.38 -11.77
C VAL A 466 -34.12 36.70 -12.41
N VAL A 467 -34.15 36.54 -13.73
CA VAL A 467 -33.11 35.83 -14.47
C VAL A 467 -32.25 36.80 -15.29
N TYR A 468 -30.94 36.69 -15.14
CA TYR A 468 -29.97 37.39 -15.99
C TYR A 468 -29.24 36.38 -16.85
N VAL A 469 -29.20 36.62 -18.15
CA VAL A 469 -28.46 35.78 -19.09
C VAL A 469 -27.46 36.65 -19.84
N GLY A 470 -26.18 36.33 -19.74
CA GLY A 470 -25.09 37.06 -20.35
C GLY A 470 -24.17 36.15 -21.16
N ALA A 471 -23.74 36.60 -22.33
CA ALA A 471 -22.72 35.94 -23.15
C ALA A 471 -22.92 34.42 -23.38
N SER A 472 -24.17 33.96 -23.37
CA SER A 472 -24.52 32.54 -23.34
C SER A 472 -25.27 32.10 -24.59
N ARG A 473 -25.16 30.82 -24.92
CA ARG A 473 -25.88 30.18 -26.03
C ARG A 473 -27.13 29.47 -25.52
N LEU A 474 -28.28 29.82 -26.08
CA LEU A 474 -29.58 29.22 -25.82
C LEU A 474 -29.96 28.40 -27.05
N GLY A 475 -29.69 27.10 -27.01
CA GLY A 475 -29.83 26.17 -28.13
C GLY A 475 -31.14 25.37 -28.14
N GLY A 476 -32.16 25.80 -27.39
CA GLY A 476 -33.46 25.12 -27.25
C GLY A 476 -34.64 25.94 -27.75
N GLY A 477 -35.84 25.73 -27.18
CA GLY A 477 -37.03 26.53 -27.48
C GLY A 477 -37.08 27.89 -26.76
N PRO A 478 -38.26 28.52 -26.65
CA PRO A 478 -38.37 29.90 -26.18
C PRO A 478 -37.90 30.08 -24.73
N VAL A 479 -37.53 31.31 -24.35
CA VAL A 479 -37.54 31.73 -22.95
C VAL A 479 -38.97 32.08 -22.57
N ASP A 480 -39.59 31.25 -21.73
CA ASP A 480 -40.98 31.39 -21.31
C ASP A 480 -41.08 32.08 -19.95
N ILE A 481 -41.99 33.05 -19.84
CA ILE A 481 -42.08 33.95 -18.69
C ILE A 481 -43.53 34.02 -18.24
N ALA A 482 -43.81 33.44 -17.07
CA ALA A 482 -45.11 33.57 -16.43
C ALA A 482 -45.35 35.02 -15.94
N PRO A 483 -46.62 35.44 -15.75
CA PRO A 483 -46.92 36.74 -15.19
C PRO A 483 -46.22 36.97 -13.84
N GLY A 484 -45.40 38.02 -13.74
CA GLY A 484 -44.64 38.33 -12.53
C GLY A 484 -43.19 37.85 -12.55
N GLY A 485 -42.82 36.99 -13.50
CA GLY A 485 -41.43 36.63 -13.78
C GLY A 485 -40.70 37.72 -14.57
N TRP A 486 -39.37 37.73 -14.47
CA TRP A 486 -38.54 38.72 -15.16
C TRP A 486 -37.26 38.12 -15.72
N VAL A 487 -36.88 38.56 -16.92
CA VAL A 487 -35.60 38.21 -17.54
C VAL A 487 -34.93 39.41 -18.20
N ARG A 488 -33.60 39.41 -18.20
CA ARG A 488 -32.78 40.28 -19.06
C ARG A 488 -31.64 39.50 -19.67
N CYS A 489 -31.60 39.55 -21.00
CA CYS A 489 -30.53 38.98 -21.81
C CYS A 489 -29.54 40.07 -22.31
N TYR A 490 -28.25 39.75 -22.30
CA TYR A 490 -27.17 40.59 -22.84
C TYR A 490 -26.13 39.76 -23.58
N GLY A 491 -26.01 39.96 -24.90
CA GLY A 491 -25.05 39.21 -25.70
C GLY A 491 -25.34 37.71 -25.75
N CYS A 492 -26.63 37.33 -25.76
CA CYS A 492 -27.06 35.95 -25.90
C CYS A 492 -27.13 35.54 -27.37
N TYR A 493 -26.97 34.24 -27.63
CA TYR A 493 -26.96 33.68 -28.97
C TYR A 493 -27.93 32.51 -29.09
N ASP A 494 -28.51 32.32 -30.27
CA ASP A 494 -29.30 31.12 -30.61
C ASP A 494 -28.42 29.88 -30.84
N GLU A 495 -29.03 28.77 -31.26
CA GLU A 495 -28.32 27.53 -31.54
C GLU A 495 -27.24 27.64 -32.63
N PHE A 496 -27.32 28.65 -33.52
CA PHE A 496 -26.42 28.90 -34.64
C PHE A 496 -25.38 29.98 -34.32
N TYR A 497 -25.26 30.38 -33.05
CA TYR A 497 -24.42 31.48 -32.59
C TYR A 497 -24.77 32.83 -33.24
N GLN A 498 -26.01 33.01 -33.67
CA GLN A 498 -26.50 34.31 -34.12
C GLN A 498 -26.98 35.10 -32.91
N ASN A 499 -26.57 36.36 -32.84
CA ASN A 499 -27.06 37.27 -31.82
C ASN A 499 -28.45 37.77 -32.25
N VAL A 500 -29.49 37.36 -31.52
CA VAL A 500 -30.89 37.52 -31.95
C VAL A 500 -31.57 38.79 -31.43
N GLY A 501 -30.87 39.66 -30.67
CA GLY A 501 -31.52 40.86 -30.13
C GLY A 501 -30.61 41.85 -29.39
N GLY A 502 -31.07 43.10 -29.32
CA GLY A 502 -30.47 44.16 -28.49
C GLY A 502 -30.65 43.91 -26.98
N ILE A 503 -30.13 44.82 -26.14
CA ILE A 503 -30.20 44.71 -24.67
C ILE A 503 -31.63 44.42 -24.20
N GLY A 504 -31.83 43.30 -23.50
CA GLY A 504 -33.11 42.92 -22.89
C GLY A 504 -34.01 42.00 -23.70
N VAL A 505 -33.60 41.55 -24.89
CA VAL A 505 -34.31 40.52 -25.68
C VAL A 505 -33.54 39.22 -25.65
N CYS A 506 -34.20 38.12 -25.29
CA CYS A 506 -33.63 36.79 -25.34
C CYS A 506 -33.90 36.14 -26.71
N PRO A 507 -32.94 35.35 -27.24
CA PRO A 507 -33.08 34.51 -28.44
C PRO A 507 -34.40 33.74 -28.57
#